data_AF-A0A5R2MV13-F1
#
_entry.id   AF-A0A5R2MV13-F1
#
_cell.length_a   1.000
_cell.length_b   1.000
_cell.length_c   1.000
_cell.angle_alpha   90.00
_cell.angle_beta   90.00
_cell.angle_gamma   90.00
#
_symmetry.space_group_name_H-M   'P 1'
#
loop_
_entity.id
_entity.type
_entity.pdbx_description
1 polymer ?
#
loop_
_entity_poly.entity_id
_entity_poly.type
_entity_poly.pdbx_seq_one_letter_code
_entity_poly.pdbx_strand_id
1 'polypeptide(L)'
;VADRSARLKWLTGFSGSAGVAIVLRDRAFVFVDGRYTLQVRGEVDLGIFSIESLVDNPPAVWLRDHLGKGARLGFDPWLHTIGEVKALQASADKIGAVLVPLDR
;
A
#
# COMPACT_ATOMS: atom_id res chain seq x y z
N VAL A 1 -13.40 6.07 9.61
CA VAL A 1 -12.09 6.25 10.29
C VAL A 1 -12.09 7.62 10.94
N ALA A 2 -11.76 7.74 12.23
CA ALA A 2 -11.69 9.05 12.89
C ALA A 2 -10.46 9.85 12.39
N ASP A 3 -10.48 11.19 12.44
CA ASP A 3 -9.41 12.03 11.89
C ASP A 3 -8.02 11.68 12.43
N ARG A 4 -7.90 11.41 13.74
CA ARG A 4 -6.64 10.97 14.37
C ARG A 4 -6.05 9.68 13.78
N SER A 5 -6.87 8.88 13.11
CA SER A 5 -6.51 7.59 12.51
C SER A 5 -6.47 7.65 10.98
N ALA A 6 -6.78 8.80 10.36
CA ALA A 6 -6.83 8.98 8.90
C ALA A 6 -5.43 9.18 8.29
N ARG A 7 -4.51 8.24 8.59
CA ARG A 7 -3.08 8.31 8.21
C ARG A 7 -2.86 8.36 6.71
N LEU A 8 -3.66 7.61 5.94
CA LEU A 8 -3.58 7.61 4.48
C LEU A 8 -3.88 9.01 3.93
N LYS A 9 -4.98 9.63 4.38
CA LYS A 9 -5.34 11.01 4.01
C LYS A 9 -4.26 12.00 4.40
N TRP A 10 -3.72 11.89 5.61
CA TRP A 10 -2.62 12.75 6.06
C TRP A 10 -1.37 12.62 5.18
N LEU A 11 -1.02 11.39 4.76
CA LEU A 11 0.17 11.12 3.98
C LEU A 11 0.03 11.49 2.50
N THR A 12 -1.15 11.27 1.91
CA THR A 12 -1.32 11.31 0.43
C THR A 12 -2.31 12.35 -0.07
N GLY A 13 -3.14 12.91 0.82
CA GLY A 13 -4.28 13.76 0.46
C GLY A 13 -5.56 12.99 0.14
N PHE A 14 -5.48 11.69 -0.18
CA PHE A 14 -6.64 10.88 -0.57
C PHE A 14 -7.62 10.69 0.59
N SER A 15 -8.86 11.10 0.38
CA SER A 15 -9.91 11.14 1.41
C SER A 15 -10.94 10.01 1.29
N GLY A 16 -10.80 9.12 0.29
CA GLY A 16 -11.67 7.97 0.10
C GLY A 16 -11.61 6.96 1.24
N SER A 17 -12.67 6.15 1.38
CA SER A 17 -12.81 5.23 2.53
C SER A 17 -12.01 3.93 2.42
N ALA A 18 -11.58 3.56 1.20
CA ALA A 18 -10.82 2.35 0.92
C ALA A 18 -9.57 2.68 0.11
N GLY A 19 -8.41 2.42 0.71
CA GLY A 19 -7.12 2.63 0.08
C GLY A 19 -5.96 2.14 0.96
N VAL A 20 -4.82 1.94 0.33
CA VAL A 20 -3.55 1.65 1.01
C VAL A 20 -2.42 2.33 0.26
N ALA A 21 -1.35 2.68 0.95
CA ALA A 21 -0.15 3.24 0.33
C ALA A 21 1.05 2.31 0.55
N ILE A 22 1.90 2.21 -0.47
CA ILE A 22 3.25 1.66 -0.35
C ILE A 22 4.22 2.80 -0.67
N VAL A 23 5.13 3.08 0.25
CA VAL A 23 6.17 4.10 0.09
C VAL A 23 7.53 3.43 0.11
N LEU A 24 8.27 3.59 -0.98
CA LEU A 24 9.66 3.13 -1.13
C LEU A 24 10.59 4.34 -1.07
N ARG A 25 11.91 4.09 -1.18
CA ARG A 25 12.94 5.14 -1.09
C ARG A 25 12.78 6.22 -2.17
N ASP A 26 12.36 5.82 -3.36
CA ASP A 26 12.43 6.60 -4.59
C ASP A 26 11.07 6.74 -5.29
N ARG A 27 10.03 6.04 -4.82
CA ARG A 27 8.70 6.01 -5.44
C ARG A 27 7.62 5.67 -4.43
N ALA A 28 6.42 6.16 -4.66
CA ALA A 28 5.26 5.92 -3.80
C ALA A 28 4.02 5.56 -4.62
N PHE A 29 3.16 4.76 -4.03
CA PHE A 29 1.96 4.22 -4.68
C PHE A 29 0.76 4.37 -3.76
N VAL A 30 -0.38 4.76 -4.31
CA VAL A 30 -1.70 4.72 -3.65
C VAL A 30 -2.58 3.74 -4.41
N PHE A 31 -3.06 2.72 -3.71
CA PHE A 31 -3.96 1.72 -4.24
C PHE A 31 -5.38 2.09 -3.86
N VAL A 32 -6.29 2.06 -4.83
CA VAL A 32 -7.73 2.30 -4.61
C VAL A 32 -8.57 1.28 -5.36
N ASP A 33 -9.83 1.12 -4.96
CA ASP A 33 -10.81 0.35 -5.75
C ASP A 33 -11.51 1.22 -6.80
N GLY A 34 -12.31 0.58 -7.66
CA GLY A 34 -12.99 1.21 -8.79
C GLY A 34 -13.83 2.45 -8.45
N ARG A 35 -14.38 2.54 -7.22
CA ARG A 35 -15.23 3.65 -6.78
C ARG A 35 -14.47 4.97 -6.69
N TYR A 36 -13.15 4.91 -6.53
CA TYR A 36 -12.31 6.05 -6.19
C TYR A 36 -11.33 6.45 -7.30
N THR A 37 -11.41 5.82 -8.47
CA THR A 37 -10.48 6.04 -9.60
C THR A 37 -10.40 7.50 -10.06
N LEU A 38 -11.53 8.22 -10.09
CA LEU A 38 -11.55 9.65 -10.40
C LEU A 38 -11.12 10.51 -9.21
N GLN A 39 -11.62 10.18 -8.01
CA GLN A 39 -11.34 10.94 -6.79
C GLN A 39 -9.84 10.99 -6.47
N VAL A 40 -9.15 9.85 -6.53
CA VAL A 40 -7.72 9.78 -6.20
C VAL A 40 -6.86 10.66 -7.11
N ARG A 41 -7.25 10.82 -8.38
CA ARG A 41 -6.55 11.69 -9.35
C ARG A 41 -6.71 13.17 -9.07
N GLY A 42 -7.79 13.55 -8.41
CA GLY A 42 -8.07 14.95 -8.02
C GLY A 42 -7.52 15.33 -6.65
N GLU A 43 -7.19 14.36 -5.79
CA GLU A 43 -6.79 14.60 -4.40
C GLU A 43 -5.30 14.35 -4.11
N VAL A 44 -4.65 13.50 -4.89
CA VAL A 44 -3.26 13.09 -4.67
C VAL A 44 -2.31 13.83 -5.59
N ASP A 45 -1.11 14.16 -5.10
CA ASP A 45 -0.01 14.68 -5.93
C ASP A 45 0.55 13.56 -6.84
N LEU A 46 0.21 13.64 -8.13
CA LEU A 46 0.62 12.68 -9.16
C LEU A 46 2.11 12.80 -9.56
N GLY A 47 2.81 13.84 -9.11
CA GLY A 47 4.26 13.93 -9.22
C GLY A 47 4.99 13.04 -8.19
N ILE A 48 4.29 12.64 -7.12
CA ILE A 48 4.84 11.83 -6.01
C ILE A 48 4.27 10.42 -6.02
N PHE A 49 2.95 10.28 -6.18
CA PHE A 49 2.27 8.99 -6.08
C PHE A 49 1.75 8.50 -7.43
N SER A 50 2.11 7.26 -7.75
CA SER A 50 1.44 6.48 -8.79
C SER A 50 0.17 5.84 -8.24
N ILE A 51 -0.87 5.75 -9.07
CA ILE A 51 -2.15 5.14 -8.69
C ILE A 51 -2.19 3.68 -9.15
N GLU A 52 -2.55 2.77 -8.24
CA GLU A 52 -2.69 1.34 -8.49
C GLU A 52 -4.08 0.82 -8.09
N SER A 53 -4.43 -0.38 -8.56
CA SER A 53 -5.74 -1.00 -8.31
C SER A 53 -5.69 -1.94 -7.10
N LEU A 54 -6.61 -1.78 -6.15
CA LEU A 54 -6.82 -2.74 -5.06
C LEU A 54 -7.40 -4.08 -5.54
N VAL A 55 -7.93 -4.14 -6.77
CA VAL A 55 -8.63 -5.32 -7.30
C VAL A 55 -7.78 -6.03 -8.34
N ASP A 56 -7.29 -5.30 -9.33
CA ASP A 56 -6.58 -5.87 -10.48
C ASP A 56 -5.10 -6.12 -10.17
N ASN A 57 -4.48 -5.26 -9.36
CA ASN A 57 -3.08 -5.35 -8.98
C ASN A 57 -2.88 -5.04 -7.48
N PRO A 58 -3.50 -5.82 -6.57
CA PRO A 58 -3.45 -5.54 -5.14
C PRO A 58 -2.02 -5.59 -4.60
N PRO A 59 -1.74 -4.98 -3.43
CA PRO A 59 -0.41 -4.89 -2.83
C PRO A 59 0.41 -6.19 -2.87
N ALA A 60 -0.19 -7.33 -2.54
CA ALA A 60 0.49 -8.62 -2.56
C ALA A 60 0.93 -9.04 -3.99
N VAL A 61 0.11 -8.76 -5.01
CA VAL A 61 0.48 -9.00 -6.42
C VAL A 61 1.56 -8.02 -6.83
N TRP A 62 1.32 -6.73 -6.60
CA TRP A 62 2.23 -5.64 -6.94
C TRP A 62 3.64 -5.88 -6.40
N LEU A 63 3.77 -6.35 -5.16
CA LEU A 63 5.08 -6.62 -4.54
C LEU A 63 5.94 -7.60 -5.36
N ARG A 64 5.33 -8.60 -6.00
CA ARG A 64 6.06 -9.62 -6.76
C ARG A 64 6.76 -9.04 -7.98
N ASP A 65 6.15 -8.01 -8.58
CA ASP A 65 6.62 -7.41 -9.81
C ASP A 65 7.58 -6.23 -9.55
N HIS A 66 7.61 -5.72 -8.31
CA HIS A 66 8.26 -4.46 -7.99
C HIS A 66 9.40 -4.55 -6.97
N LEU A 67 9.43 -5.57 -6.12
CA LEU A 67 10.52 -5.79 -5.17
C LEU A 67 11.42 -6.95 -5.62
N GLY A 68 12.63 -6.99 -5.06
CA GLY A 68 13.61 -8.02 -5.34
C GLY A 68 14.15 -8.68 -4.09
N LYS A 69 15.03 -9.66 -4.29
CA LYS A 69 15.69 -10.40 -3.22
C LYS A 69 16.40 -9.45 -2.25
N GLY A 70 16.17 -9.65 -0.94
CA GLY A 70 16.75 -8.85 0.14
C GLY A 70 16.01 -7.54 0.42
N ALA A 71 15.00 -7.16 -0.37
CA ALA A 71 14.14 -6.03 -0.03
C ALA A 71 13.41 -6.28 1.29
N ARG A 72 13.28 -5.23 2.11
CA ARG A 72 12.58 -5.30 3.40
C ARG A 72 11.39 -4.35 3.36
N LEU A 73 10.19 -4.89 3.53
CA LEU A 73 8.96 -4.09 3.58
C LEU A 73 8.39 -4.08 5.00
N GLY A 74 8.35 -2.90 5.61
CA GLY A 74 7.75 -2.70 6.92
C GLY A 74 6.23 -2.55 6.83
N PHE A 75 5.50 -3.06 7.82
CA PHE A 75 4.06 -2.82 7.97
C PHE A 75 3.66 -2.72 9.45
N ASP A 76 2.58 -1.98 9.75
CA ASP A 76 1.99 -1.91 11.09
C ASP A 76 0.99 -3.07 11.26
N PRO A 77 1.25 -4.07 12.13
CA PRO A 77 0.39 -5.24 12.27
C PRO A 77 -1.05 -4.92 12.71
N TRP A 78 -1.28 -3.74 13.32
CA TRP A 78 -2.60 -3.31 13.76
C TRP A 78 -3.47 -2.74 12.65
N LEU A 79 -2.92 -2.49 11.46
CA LEU A 79 -3.64 -1.92 10.32
C LEU A 79 -4.02 -2.96 9.27
N HIS A 80 -3.60 -4.21 9.43
CA HIS A 80 -3.81 -5.27 8.46
C HIS A 80 -4.54 -6.45 9.09
N THR A 81 -5.44 -7.03 8.31
CA THR A 81 -6.05 -8.32 8.62
C THR A 81 -5.01 -9.44 8.47
N ILE A 82 -5.25 -10.56 9.16
CA ILE A 82 -4.41 -11.77 9.04
C ILE A 82 -4.33 -12.26 7.58
N GLY A 83 -5.43 -12.16 6.83
CA GLY A 83 -5.48 -12.58 5.42
C GLY A 83 -4.56 -11.74 4.53
N GLU A 84 -4.56 -10.41 4.72
CA GLU A 84 -3.68 -9.49 3.98
C GLU A 84 -2.22 -9.77 4.29
N VAL A 85 -1.85 -9.91 5.58
CA VAL A 85 -0.47 -10.21 5.98
C VAL A 85 0.00 -11.54 5.38
N LYS A 86 -0.84 -12.59 5.41
CA LYS A 86 -0.50 -13.89 4.78
C LYS A 86 -0.25 -13.76 3.27
N ALA A 87 -1.06 -12.98 2.56
CA ALA A 87 -0.90 -12.77 1.13
C ALA A 87 0.37 -11.96 0.79
N LEU A 88 0.67 -10.92 1.59
CA LEU A 88 1.90 -10.14 1.48
C LEU A 88 3.13 -11.01 1.75
N GLN A 89 3.11 -11.80 2.83
CA GLN A 89 4.21 -12.69 3.21
C GLN A 89 4.50 -13.72 2.11
N ALA A 90 3.46 -14.42 1.63
CA ALA A 90 3.61 -15.41 0.57
C ALA A 90 4.20 -14.82 -0.73
N SER A 91 3.92 -13.54 -1.00
CA SER A 91 4.46 -12.84 -2.16
C SER A 91 5.90 -12.39 -1.95
N ALA A 92 6.23 -11.91 -0.75
CA ALA A 92 7.59 -11.57 -0.36
C ALA A 92 8.53 -12.79 -0.39
N ASP A 93 8.08 -13.93 0.16
CA ASP A 93 8.87 -15.17 0.20
C ASP A 93 9.25 -15.65 -1.21
N LYS A 94 8.30 -15.58 -2.17
CA LYS A 94 8.53 -15.99 -3.56
C LYS A 94 9.65 -15.22 -4.26
N ILE A 95 9.82 -13.94 -3.92
CA ILE A 95 10.83 -13.06 -4.53
C ILE A 95 12.07 -12.88 -3.64
N GLY A 96 12.12 -13.56 -2.49
CA GLY A 96 13.19 -13.43 -1.52
C GLY A 96 13.23 -12.07 -0.81
N ALA A 97 12.10 -11.35 -0.76
CA ALA A 97 11.93 -10.17 0.07
C ALA A 97 11.50 -10.58 1.49
N VAL A 98 11.62 -9.65 2.44
CA VAL A 98 11.29 -9.86 3.85
C VAL A 98 10.20 -8.89 4.25
N LEU A 99 9.06 -9.41 4.68
CA LEU A 99 8.01 -8.62 5.31
C LEU A 99 8.35 -8.47 6.81
N VAL A 100 8.33 -7.25 7.32
CA VAL A 100 8.80 -6.92 8.67
C VAL A 100 7.66 -6.26 9.45
N PRO A 101 7.11 -6.91 10.48
CA PRO A 101 6.17 -6.25 11.39
C PRO A 101 6.91 -5.16 12.19
N LEU A 102 6.31 -3.99 12.33
CA LEU A 102 6.88 -2.87 13.07
C LEU A 102 6.04 -2.54 14.31
N ASP A 103 6.69 -2.53 15.47
CA ASP A 103 6.08 -2.23 16.77
C ASP A 103 6.09 -0.72 17.07
N ARG A 104 5.57 0.09 16.13
CA ARG A 104 5.68 1.56 16.09
C ARG A 104 7.09 2.13 15.92
#